data_AF-A0A6P0TA27-F1
#
_entry.id   AF-A0A6P0TA27-F1
#
_cell.length_a   1.000
_cell.length_b   1.000
_cell.length_c   1.000
_cell.angle_alpha   90.00
_cell.angle_beta   90.00
_cell.angle_gamma   90.00
#
_symmetry.space_group_name_H-M   'P 1'
#
loop_
_entity.id
_entity.type
_entity.pdbx_description
1 polymer ?
#
loop_
_entity_poly.entity_id
_entity_poly.type
_entity_poly.pdbx_seq_one_letter_code
_entity_poly.pdbx_strand_id
1 'polypeptide(L)' 'MAMYRYQPQPYSGRIALFCARELEAEDRGWNDLAVGGLETYSIPGDHYTMMRSPDVEILAKQLEVLVRE' A
#
# COMPACT_ATOMS: atom_id res chain seq x y z
N MET A 1 2.07 23.72 -1.72
CA MET A 1 2.84 22.63 -1.06
C MET A 1 3.18 21.55 -2.07
N ALA A 2 4.26 20.77 -1.87
CA ALA A 2 4.75 19.78 -2.85
C ALA A 2 3.69 18.75 -3.28
N MET A 3 2.83 18.31 -2.33
CA MET A 3 1.74 17.37 -2.57
C MET A 3 0.76 17.82 -3.68
N TYR A 4 0.49 19.13 -3.80
CA TYR A 4 -0.45 19.65 -4.81
C TYR A 4 0.20 19.91 -6.18
N ARG A 5 1.53 19.84 -6.28
CA ARG A 5 2.26 20.13 -7.52
C ARG A 5 2.88 18.88 -8.14
N TYR A 6 3.00 17.81 -7.37
CA TYR A 6 3.50 16.55 -7.87
C TYR A 6 2.46 15.90 -8.79
N GLN A 7 2.91 15.51 -9.98
CA GLN A 7 2.10 14.79 -10.97
C GLN A 7 2.69 13.38 -11.11
N PRO A 8 2.13 12.37 -10.42
CA PRO A 8 2.64 11.01 -10.50
C PRO A 8 2.58 10.53 -11.95
N GLN A 9 3.60 9.81 -12.38
CA GLN A 9 3.68 9.18 -13.69
C GLN A 9 3.47 7.68 -13.54
N PRO A 10 2.95 7.00 -14.58
CA PRO A 10 2.86 5.54 -14.58
C PRO A 10 4.20 4.87 -14.26
N TYR A 11 4.15 3.82 -13.46
CA TYR A 11 5.29 3.04 -13.01
C TYR A 11 5.17 1.60 -13.49
N SER A 12 6.15 1.16 -14.28
CA SER A 12 6.18 -0.17 -14.90
C SER A 12 6.72 -1.28 -14.00
N GLY A 13 7.16 -0.96 -12.77
CA GLY A 13 7.51 -1.96 -11.77
C GLY A 13 6.28 -2.45 -11.00
N ARG A 14 6.45 -3.55 -10.27
CA ARG A 14 5.42 -4.07 -9.37
C ARG A 14 5.28 -3.18 -8.14
N ILE A 15 4.05 -2.93 -7.71
CA ILE A 15 3.74 -2.19 -6.49
C ILE A 15 2.99 -3.10 -5.52
N ALA A 16 3.51 -3.24 -4.31
CA ALA A 16 2.77 -3.81 -3.19
C ALA A 16 2.23 -2.68 -2.30
N LEU A 17 0.91 -2.61 -2.17
CA LEU A 17 0.20 -1.58 -1.40
C LEU A 17 -0.40 -2.18 -0.13
N PHE A 18 0.11 -1.77 1.03
CA PHE A 18 -0.48 -2.08 2.33
C PHE A 18 -1.50 -1.03 2.73
N CYS A 19 -2.72 -1.45 3.04
CA CYS A 19 -3.86 -0.57 3.30
C CYS A 19 -4.60 -0.97 4.55
N ALA A 20 -5.00 0.03 5.36
CA ALA A 20 -5.95 -0.17 6.45
C ALA A 20 -7.31 -0.65 5.93
N ARG A 21 -7.93 -1.59 6.65
CA ARG A 21 -9.21 -2.24 6.28
C ARG A 21 -10.41 -1.30 6.31
N GLU A 22 -10.39 -0.24 7.11
CA GLU A 22 -11.50 0.72 7.22
C GLU A 22 -11.79 1.46 5.90
N LEU A 23 -10.81 1.56 5.01
CA LEU A 23 -10.95 2.34 3.78
C LEU A 23 -11.45 1.43 2.62
N GLU A 24 -12.48 1.85 1.89
CA GLU A 24 -13.25 0.97 0.98
C GLU A 24 -12.70 0.81 -0.46
N ALA A 25 -11.93 1.77 -1.00
CA ALA A 25 -11.40 1.68 -2.38
C ALA A 25 -10.13 0.81 -2.50
N GLU A 26 -10.25 -0.44 -2.95
CA GLU A 26 -9.15 -1.42 -3.00
C GLU A 26 -7.83 -0.87 -3.56
N ASP A 27 -7.87 -0.02 -4.60
CA ASP A 27 -6.68 0.51 -5.30
C ASP A 27 -6.16 1.87 -4.80
N ARG A 28 -6.92 2.61 -3.97
CA ARG A 28 -6.62 3.97 -3.47
C ARG A 28 -6.12 4.96 -4.55
N GLY A 29 -6.53 4.81 -5.81
CA GLY A 29 -6.07 5.65 -6.92
C GLY A 29 -4.71 5.27 -7.51
N TRP A 30 -4.17 4.09 -7.17
CA TRP A 30 -2.94 3.56 -7.75
C TRP A 30 -3.13 2.79 -9.05
N ASN A 31 -4.36 2.41 -9.39
CA ASN A 31 -4.62 1.50 -10.52
C ASN A 31 -4.08 2.06 -11.85
N ASP A 32 -4.31 3.35 -12.13
CA ASP A 32 -3.80 4.01 -13.35
C ASP A 32 -2.28 4.23 -13.34
N LEU A 33 -1.64 4.14 -12.17
CA LEU A 33 -0.21 4.37 -11.99
C LEU A 33 0.58 3.06 -12.00
N ALA A 34 0.02 1.97 -11.49
CA ALA A 34 0.71 0.70 -11.27
C ALA A 34 0.67 -0.22 -12.50
N VAL A 35 1.17 0.27 -13.64
CA VAL A 35 1.09 -0.47 -14.93
C VAL A 35 1.92 -1.75 -14.97
N GLY A 36 2.88 -1.92 -14.05
CA GLY A 36 3.61 -3.17 -13.83
C GLY A 36 2.90 -4.19 -12.95
N GLY A 37 1.73 -3.87 -12.41
CA GLY A 37 0.95 -4.70 -11.49
C GLY A 37 0.84 -4.10 -10.09
N LEU A 38 -0.35 -4.22 -9.51
CA LEU A 38 -0.69 -3.75 -8.16
C LEU A 38 -1.18 -4.93 -7.32
N GLU A 39 -0.48 -5.19 -6.21
CA GLU A 39 -0.88 -6.18 -5.20
C GLU A 39 -1.27 -5.45 -3.91
N THR A 40 -2.49 -5.68 -3.42
CA THR A 40 -3.04 -4.97 -2.26
C THR A 40 -3.17 -5.88 -1.05
N TYR A 41 -2.70 -5.43 0.12
CA TYR A 41 -2.73 -6.16 1.37
C TYR A 41 -3.52 -5.38 2.43
N SER A 42 -4.63 -5.94 2.89
CA SER A 42 -5.47 -5.31 3.92
C SER A 42 -4.97 -5.62 5.33
N ILE A 43 -4.58 -4.58 6.06
CA ILE A 43 -4.17 -4.63 7.46
C ILE A 43 -5.34 -4.18 8.35
N PRO A 44 -5.64 -4.86 9.47
CA PRO A 44 -6.69 -4.42 10.37
C PRO A 44 -6.44 -3.01 10.94
N GLY A 45 -7.53 -2.33 11.31
CA GLY A 45 -7.50 -0.99 11.87
C GLY A 45 -7.59 0.13 10.84
N ASP A 46 -7.12 1.30 11.24
CA ASP A 46 -7.10 2.55 10.47
C ASP A 46 -5.68 2.89 9.98
N HIS A 47 -5.53 4.02 9.27
CA HIS A 47 -4.24 4.48 8.72
C HIS A 47 -3.11 4.59 9.77
N TYR A 48 -3.47 4.89 11.02
CA TYR A 48 -2.54 5.01 12.13
C TYR A 48 -2.36 3.71 12.92
N THR A 49 -3.45 2.97 13.19
CA THR A 49 -3.36 1.75 14.00
C THR A 49 -2.75 0.58 13.25
N MET A 50 -2.84 0.55 11.91
CA MET A 50 -2.17 -0.47 11.09
C MET A 50 -0.64 -0.48 11.26
N MET A 51 -0.06 0.64 11.73
CA MET A 51 1.37 0.80 12.02
C MET A 51 1.73 0.55 13.49
N ARG A 52 0.79 0.09 14.31
CA ARG A 52 0.98 -0.18 15.75
C ARG A 52 0.72 -1.65 16.07
N SER A 53 1.25 -2.12 17.19
CA SER A 53 0.92 -3.46 17.68
C SER A 53 -0.56 -3.58 18.04
N PRO A 54 -1.20 -4.73 17.77
CA PRO A 54 -0.61 -5.93 17.16
C PRO A 54 -0.56 -5.91 15.61
N ASP A 55 -1.29 -5.01 14.95
CA ASP A 55 -1.55 -5.08 13.51
C ASP A 55 -0.29 -4.91 12.63
N VAL A 56 0.68 -4.13 13.11
CA VAL A 56 1.98 -3.95 12.41
C VAL A 56 2.74 -5.25 12.21
N GLU A 57 2.51 -6.27 13.04
CA GLU A 57 3.16 -7.58 12.88
C GLU A 57 2.69 -8.31 11.62
N ILE A 58 1.44 -8.10 11.21
CA ILE A 58 0.89 -8.67 9.98
C ILE A 58 1.58 -8.01 8.79
N LEU A 59 1.67 -6.68 8.79
CA LEU A 59 2.38 -5.91 7.77
C LEU A 59 3.84 -6.35 7.65
N ALA A 60 4.55 -6.46 8.78
CA ALA A 60 5.96 -6.84 8.81
C ALA A 60 6.21 -8.24 8.22
N LYS A 61 5.36 -9.22 8.55
CA LYS A 61 5.46 -10.58 8.01
C LYS A 61 5.28 -10.61 6.48
N GLN A 62 4.31 -9.87 5.96
CA GLN A 62 4.09 -9.79 4.52
C GLN A 62 5.23 -9.06 3.81
N LEU A 63 5.72 -7.96 4.39
CA LEU A 63 6.86 -7.21 3.85
C LEU A 63 8.11 -8.10 3.77
N GLU A 64 8.39 -8.90 4.79
CA GLU A 64 9.54 -9.80 4.80
C GLU A 64 9.50 -10.82 3.66
N VAL A 65 8.32 -11.35 3.32
CA VAL A 65 8.16 -12.25 2.16
C VAL A 65 8.47 -11.50 0.86
N LEU A 66 7.86 -10.33 0.66
CA LEU A 66 7.93 -9.60 -0.61
C LEU A 66 9.32 -9.04 -0.94
N VAL A 67 10.11 -8.64 0.06
CA VAL A 67 11.46 -8.07 -0.19
C VAL A 67 12.55 -9.12 -0.34
N ARG A 68 12.25 -10.38 -0.04
CA ARG A 68 13.17 -11.51 -0.19
C ARG A 68 13.03 -12.22 -1.54
N GLU A 69 11.95 -11.95 -2.28
CA GLU A 69 11.74 -12.34 -3.67
C GLU A 69 12.55 -11.46 -4.65
#